data_AF-A0A961NU36-F1
#
_entry.id   AF-A0A961NU36-F1
#
_cell.length_a   1.000
_cell.length_b   1.000
_cell.length_c   1.000
_cell.angle_alpha   90.00
_cell.angle_beta   90.00
_cell.angle_gamma   90.00
#
_symmetry.space_group_name_H-M   'P 1'
#
loop_
_entity.id
_entity.type
_entity.pdbx_description
1 polymer ?
#
loop_
_entity_poly.entity_id
_entity_poly.type
_entity_poly.pdbx_seq_one_letter_code
_entity_poly.pdbx_strand_id
1 'polypeptide(L)'
;MICTAPRSGSTLLCLLLKETGVAGNPQSWFHAPSVDRWAETLGVAQGADADPRAQLAAVFKAARMAGSAGGLFGLRLQAPSLDFFRAQLRLLHPEAKSD
;
A
#
# COMPACT_ATOMS: atom_id res chain seq x y z
N MET A 1 -9.40 -4.55 2.75
CA MET A 1 -8.75 -4.31 1.44
C MET A 1 -9.82 -4.33 0.36
N ILE A 2 -9.71 -3.46 -0.65
CA ILE A 2 -10.61 -3.42 -1.81
C ILE A 2 -9.81 -3.90 -3.02
N CYS A 3 -10.19 -5.02 -3.62
CA CYS A 3 -9.57 -5.58 -4.82
C CYS A 3 -10.35 -5.14 -6.06
N THR A 4 -9.70 -4.47 -7.02
CA THR A 4 -10.43 -3.82 -8.12
C THR A 4 -9.68 -3.86 -9.45
N ALA A 5 -10.39 -3.51 -10.52
CA ALA A 5 -9.80 -3.17 -11.81
C ALA A 5 -9.83 -1.64 -12.01
N PRO A 6 -8.98 -1.09 -12.90
CA PRO A 6 -9.06 0.32 -13.30
C PRO A 6 -10.47 0.73 -13.73
N ARG A 7 -10.89 1.96 -13.39
CA ARG A 7 -12.17 2.57 -13.78
C ARG A 7 -13.45 1.86 -13.29
N SER A 8 -13.35 1.07 -12.22
CA SER A 8 -14.46 0.34 -11.56
C SER A 8 -15.37 1.17 -10.64
N GLY A 9 -15.20 2.50 -10.56
CA GLY A 9 -15.87 3.32 -9.54
C GLY A 9 -15.29 3.20 -8.13
N SER A 10 -14.27 2.37 -7.93
CA SER A 10 -13.64 2.15 -6.62
C SER A 10 -13.03 3.40 -5.98
N THR A 11 -12.73 4.45 -6.75
CA THR A 11 -12.32 5.75 -6.18
C THR A 11 -13.44 6.39 -5.38
N LEU A 12 -14.69 6.35 -5.89
CA LEU A 12 -15.86 6.88 -5.16
C LEU A 12 -16.07 6.12 -3.85
N LEU A 13 -15.98 4.79 -3.89
CA LEU A 13 -16.05 3.95 -2.68
C LEU A 13 -14.95 4.30 -1.68
N CYS A 14 -13.71 4.51 -2.14
CA CYS A 14 -12.61 4.89 -1.26
C CYS A 14 -12.87 6.23 -0.56
N LEU A 15 -13.40 7.22 -1.28
CA LEU A 15 -13.76 8.51 -0.71
C LEU A 15 -14.85 8.35 0.35
N LEU A 16 -15.95 7.64 0.03
CA LEU A 16 -17.03 7.41 0.99
C LEU A 16 -16.55 6.71 2.27
N LEU A 17 -15.69 5.69 2.15
CA LEU A 17 -15.10 5.00 3.30
C LEU A 17 -14.21 5.91 4.12
N LYS A 18 -13.37 6.72 3.48
CA LYS A 18 -12.52 7.71 4.16
C LYS A 18 -13.36 8.71 4.96
N GLU A 19 -14.44 9.24 4.37
CA GLU A 19 -15.31 10.23 5.02
C GLU A 19 -16.03 9.67 6.26
N THR A 20 -16.14 8.34 6.41
CA THR A 20 -16.67 7.75 7.65
C THR A 20 -15.76 7.98 8.87
N GLY A 21 -14.46 8.26 8.66
CA GLY A 21 -13.46 8.38 9.72
C GLY A 21 -13.12 7.07 10.46
N VAL A 22 -13.86 5.99 10.21
CA VAL A 22 -13.71 4.69 10.89
C VAL A 22 -13.20 3.56 10.00
N ALA A 23 -13.24 3.72 8.67
CA ALA A 23 -12.90 2.67 7.71
C ALA A 23 -11.50 2.81 7.09
N GLY A 24 -10.57 3.46 7.80
CA GLY A 24 -9.25 3.78 7.26
C GLY A 24 -9.28 4.88 6.20
N ASN A 25 -8.17 5.02 5.48
CA ASN A 25 -8.02 5.94 4.36
C ASN A 25 -7.61 5.14 3.10
N PRO A 26 -8.53 4.35 2.52
CA PRO A 26 -8.22 3.49 1.40
C PRO A 26 -7.78 4.30 0.18
N GLN A 27 -6.62 3.98 -0.36
CA GLN A 27 -6.08 4.53 -1.59
C GLN A 27 -5.20 3.48 -2.28
N SER A 28 -4.82 3.75 -3.54
CA SER A 28 -3.81 2.94 -4.26
C SER A 28 -2.39 3.32 -3.85
N TRP A 29 -2.00 3.03 -2.60
CA TRP A 29 -0.62 3.25 -2.13
C TRP A 29 0.41 2.41 -2.89
N PHE A 30 0.00 1.23 -3.36
CA PHE A 30 0.80 0.31 -4.17
C PHE A 30 0.28 0.28 -5.62
N HIS A 31 0.42 1.38 -6.35
CA HIS A 31 -0.23 1.61 -7.65
C HIS A 31 0.52 1.14 -8.90
N ALA A 32 1.79 0.79 -8.76
CA ALA A 32 2.65 0.29 -9.83
C ALA A 32 3.61 -0.78 -9.30
N PRO A 33 4.14 -1.68 -10.13
CA PRO A 33 5.14 -2.66 -9.71
C PRO A 33 6.54 -2.02 -9.57
N SER A 34 6.67 -1.03 -8.68
CA SER A 34 7.92 -0.29 -8.42
C SER A 34 7.92 0.25 -6.99
N VAL A 35 8.92 -0.16 -6.19
CA VAL A 35 9.12 0.36 -4.83
C VAL A 35 9.45 1.85 -4.86
N ASP A 36 10.17 2.31 -5.89
CA ASP A 36 10.55 3.72 -6.03
C ASP A 36 9.33 4.62 -6.19
N ARG A 37 8.38 4.24 -7.04
CA ARG A 37 7.13 4.98 -7.21
C ARG A 37 6.28 4.99 -5.94
N TRP A 38 6.32 3.93 -5.14
CA TRP A 38 5.65 3.91 -3.84
C TRP A 38 6.31 4.87 -2.86
N ALA A 39 7.65 4.85 -2.79
CA ALA A 39 8.42 5.74 -1.93
C ALA A 39 8.16 7.21 -2.28
N GLU A 40 8.19 7.56 -3.57
CA GLU A 40 7.85 8.89 -4.08
C GLU A 40 6.44 9.31 -3.65
N THR A 41 5.44 8.45 -3.87
CA THR A 41 4.03 8.72 -3.52
C THR A 41 3.83 8.92 -2.01
N LEU A 42 4.63 8.23 -1.19
CA LEU A 42 4.54 8.25 0.27
C LEU A 42 5.52 9.23 0.92
N GLY A 43 6.32 9.96 0.14
CA GLY A 43 7.34 10.89 0.65
C GLY A 43 8.45 10.19 1.45
N VAL A 44 8.74 8.92 1.15
CA VAL A 44 9.83 8.17 1.80
C VAL A 44 11.13 8.48 1.07
N ALA A 45 12.08 9.09 1.79
CA ALA A 45 13.39 9.38 1.24
C ALA A 45 14.09 8.11 0.73
N GLN A 46 14.81 8.24 -0.38
CA GLN A 46 15.61 7.16 -0.97
C GLN A 46 17.09 7.50 -0.79
N GLY A 47 17.83 6.63 -0.12
CA GLY A 47 19.28 6.73 0.00
C GLY A 47 19.97 5.75 -0.96
N ALA A 48 20.98 6.20 -1.70
CA ALA A 48 21.74 5.34 -2.61
C ALA A 48 22.43 4.16 -1.88
N ASP A 49 22.77 4.35 -0.60
CA ASP A 49 23.41 3.34 0.26
C ASP A 49 22.43 2.67 1.25
N ALA A 50 21.12 2.94 1.12
CA ALA A 50 20.13 2.38 2.03
C ALA A 50 19.95 0.88 1.79
N ASP A 51 19.92 0.09 2.87
CA ASP A 51 19.53 -1.32 2.80
C ASP A 51 18.17 -1.46 2.09
N PRO A 52 18.09 -2.18 0.96
CA PRO A 52 16.83 -2.34 0.21
C PRO A 52 15.68 -2.89 1.06
N ARG A 53 15.97 -3.77 2.04
CA ARG A 53 14.94 -4.31 2.93
C ARG A 53 14.44 -3.24 3.91
N ALA A 54 15.34 -2.45 4.49
CA ALA A 54 14.97 -1.31 5.33
C ALA A 54 14.15 -0.26 4.57
N GLN A 55 14.55 0.06 3.33
CA GLN A 55 13.78 0.96 2.46
C GLN A 55 12.37 0.44 2.20
N LEU A 56 12.24 -0.85 1.88
CA LEU A 56 10.95 -1.48 1.66
C LEU A 56 10.09 -1.45 2.94
N ALA A 57 10.67 -1.75 4.10
CA ALA A 57 9.97 -1.67 5.38
C ALA A 57 9.48 -0.24 5.68
N ALA A 58 10.28 0.78 5.37
CA ALA A 58 9.88 2.18 5.52
C ALA A 58 8.70 2.54 4.61
N VAL A 59 8.70 2.09 3.36
CA VAL A 59 7.58 2.25 2.42
C VAL A 59 6.29 1.60 2.97
N PHE A 60 6.34 0.35 3.43
CA PHE A 60 5.18 -0.32 4.01
C PHE A 60 4.68 0.35 5.29
N LYS A 61 5.61 0.84 6.14
CA LYS A 61 5.26 1.62 7.33
C LYS A 61 4.55 2.93 6.96
N ALA A 62 5.07 3.68 5.98
CA ALA A 62 4.47 4.92 5.50
C ALA A 62 3.09 4.67 4.88
N ALA A 63 2.94 3.62 4.06
CA ALA A 63 1.66 3.22 3.49
C ALA A 63 0.64 2.87 4.58
N ARG A 64 1.05 2.09 5.59
CA ARG A 64 0.20 1.74 6.73
C ARG A 64 -0.24 2.99 7.49
N MET A 65 0.66 3.93 7.76
CA MET A 65 0.31 5.20 8.40
C MET A 65 -0.66 6.03 7.56
N ALA A 66 -0.36 6.24 6.28
CA ALA A 66 -1.18 7.04 5.37
C ALA A 66 -2.58 6.45 5.14
N GLY A 67 -2.69 5.11 5.09
CA GLY A 67 -3.95 4.40 4.92
C GLY A 67 -4.72 4.14 6.21
N SER A 68 -4.19 4.51 7.39
CA SER A 68 -4.87 4.26 8.67
C SER A 68 -5.74 5.44 9.11
N ALA A 69 -6.96 5.14 9.54
CA ALA A 69 -7.89 6.08 10.19
C ALA A 69 -8.91 5.27 11.01
N GLY A 70 -9.33 5.81 12.16
CA GLY A 70 -10.30 5.15 13.04
C GLY A 70 -9.90 3.75 13.51
N GLY A 71 -8.60 3.50 13.66
CA GLY A 71 -8.08 2.20 14.10
C GLY A 71 -7.97 1.13 13.01
N LEU A 72 -8.43 1.40 11.78
CA LEU A 72 -8.34 0.48 10.65
C LEU A 72 -7.38 0.97 9.58
N PHE A 73 -6.69 0.04 8.92
CA PHE A 73 -5.91 0.29 7.71
C PHE A 73 -6.76 -0.01 6.47
N GLY A 74 -6.99 1.04 5.67
CA GLY A 74 -7.66 0.96 4.38
C GLY A 74 -6.67 0.86 3.23
N LEU A 75 -6.92 -0.04 2.28
CA LEU A 75 -6.11 -0.22 1.08
C LEU A 75 -6.97 -0.60 -0.11
N ARG A 76 -6.74 0.06 -1.25
CA ARG A 76 -7.21 -0.38 -2.57
C ARG A 76 -6.04 -0.97 -3.34
N LEU A 77 -6.20 -2.18 -3.85
CA LEU A 77 -5.20 -2.85 -4.67
C LEU A 77 -5.81 -3.26 -6.00
N GLN A 78 -5.12 -2.92 -7.09
CA GLN A 78 -5.56 -3.29 -8.43
C GLN A 78 -4.77 -4.49 -8.92
N ALA A 79 -5.42 -5.36 -9.71
CA ALA A 79 -4.84 -6.63 -10.17
C ALA A 79 -3.40 -6.50 -10.73
N PRO A 80 -3.06 -5.51 -11.58
CA PRO A 80 -1.69 -5.39 -12.11
C PRO A 80 -0.61 -5.15 -11.05
N SER A 81 -0.97 -4.65 -9.87
CA SER A 81 -0.01 -4.39 -8.78
C SER A 81 0.03 -5.51 -7.73
N LEU A 82 -0.90 -6.47 -7.79
CA LEU A 82 -1.07 -7.50 -6.76
C LEU A 82 0.15 -8.42 -6.65
N ASP A 83 0.64 -8.95 -7.77
CA ASP A 83 1.75 -9.91 -7.76
C ASP A 83 3.03 -9.29 -7.23
N PHE A 84 3.35 -8.07 -7.69
CA PHE A 84 4.50 -7.34 -7.21
C PHE A 84 4.38 -6.99 -5.73
N PHE A 85 3.21 -6.52 -5.28
CA PHE A 85 2.93 -6.28 -3.86
C PHE A 85 3.18 -7.52 -3.00
N ARG A 86 2.67 -8.68 -3.41
CA ARG A 86 2.86 -9.96 -2.69
C ARG A 86 4.32 -10.39 -2.66
N ALA A 87 5.05 -10.19 -3.76
CA ALA A 87 6.49 -10.49 -3.81
C ALA A 87 7.26 -9.62 -2.81
N GLN A 88 6.99 -8.32 -2.76
CA GLN A 88 7.62 -7.41 -1.80
C GLN A 88 7.26 -7.75 -0.34
N LEU A 89 6.00 -8.08 -0.07
CA LEU A 89 5.56 -8.44 1.30
C LEU A 89 6.29 -9.69 1.80
N ARG A 90 6.57 -10.65 0.92
CA ARG A 90 7.32 -11.88 1.25
C ARG A 90 8.79 -11.60 1.60
N LEU A 91 9.40 -10.57 0.99
CA LEU A 91 10.75 -10.14 1.37
C LEU A 91 10.78 -9.64 2.81
N LEU A 92 9.73 -8.93 3.25
CA LEU A 92 9.62 -8.42 4.62
C LEU A 92 9.23 -9.51 5.63
N HIS A 93 8.40 -10.46 5.23
CA HIS A 93 7.84 -11.50 6.09
C HIS A 93 7.98 -12.90 5.46
N PRO A 94 9.21 -13.45 5.38
CA PRO A 94 9.46 -14.72 4.70
C PRO A 94 8.79 -15.93 5.38
N GLU A 95 8.66 -15.89 6.70
CA GLU A 95 8.07 -16.97 7.51
C GLU A 95 6.53 -16.86 7.67
N ALA A 96 5.92 -15.83 7.08
CA ALA A 96 4.47 -15.68 7.16
C ALA A 96 3.79 -16.79 6.34
N LYS A 97 2.78 -17.43 6.94
CA LYS A 97 1.94 -18.39 6.22
C LYS A 97 1.20 -17.66 5.10
N SER A 98 1.11 -18.28 3.92
CA SER A 98 0.16 -17.83 2.90
C SER A 98 -1.25 -18.21 3.33
N ASP A 99 -2.19 -17.30 3.15
CA ASP A 99 -3.62 -17.60 3.17
C ASP A 99 -4.03 -18.48 1.98
#